data_AF-A0A5E4XWX6-F1
#
_entry.id   AF-A0A5E4XWX6-F1
#
_cell.length_a   1.000
_cell.length_b   1.000
_cell.length_c   1.000
_cell.angle_alpha   90.00
_cell.angle_beta   90.00
_cell.angle_gamma   90.00
#
_symmetry.space_group_name_H-M   'P 1'
#
loop_
_entity.id
_entity.type
_entity.pdbx_description
1 polymer ?
#
loop_
_entity_poly.entity_id
_entity_poly.type
_entity_poly.pdbx_seq_one_letter_code
_entity_poly.pdbx_strand_id
1 'polypeptide(L)'
;MNDLFAGRRVKCLWAIVAGALLITGCDSRSVSGVYVSHTDNQAALLQITETPDHRFTGTLRHTTLNNDGTLSSGDANVSGSVDGGSITLTVLAAILPIGKNFSGAVTRDGIDLNFANGNQTAVQHFARGRPSDFESAVAQLNQIGQPIVAARRHGQQVDQLNRQVGVLASDINRFVASADQHIKRLSKAKAYYERAVIVEQAKLTQAQRLKASGNSIAQGQAAMIVAQMGGDKSQLSMADDGLDRTHNDAISTENSLNARISAWRGTCLDGGAVKRGDAIPDMGPCKALSQAVASYNATVPVLHDAFSTAQNARTQSNARLALIWRSADQME
;
A
#
# COMPACT_ATOMS: atom_id res chain seq x y z
N MET A 1 -29.78 77.22 -53.67
CA MET A 1 -30.37 78.28 -54.50
C MET A 1 -31.87 78.05 -54.48
N ASN A 2 -32.76 78.88 -53.96
CA ASN A 2 -32.73 80.20 -53.32
C ASN A 2 -33.97 80.19 -52.39
N ASP A 3 -33.82 80.63 -51.13
CA ASP A 3 -34.45 81.84 -50.55
C ASP A 3 -35.97 81.73 -50.27
N LEU A 4 -36.60 82.34 -49.26
CA LEU A 4 -36.29 82.93 -47.96
C LEU A 4 -37.67 83.39 -47.40
N PHE A 5 -37.69 83.93 -46.18
CA PHE A 5 -38.76 84.71 -45.51
C PHE A 5 -39.80 83.89 -44.70
N ALA A 6 -39.68 83.76 -43.38
CA ALA A 6 -39.75 84.76 -42.29
C ALA A 6 -41.18 85.25 -41.99
N GLY A 7 -41.68 84.94 -40.78
CA GLY A 7 -43.00 85.32 -40.31
C GLY A 7 -43.19 85.12 -38.80
N ARG A 8 -42.51 85.94 -38.02
CA ARG A 8 -42.48 86.05 -36.54
C ARG A 8 -43.84 86.51 -35.98
N ARG A 9 -44.42 85.83 -34.98
CA ARG A 9 -45.15 86.47 -33.84
C ARG A 9 -45.11 85.61 -32.58
N VAL A 10 -44.40 86.15 -31.59
CA VAL A 10 -44.38 85.78 -30.18
C VAL A 10 -45.66 86.25 -29.52
N LYS A 11 -46.31 85.39 -28.73
CA LYS A 11 -47.16 85.78 -27.58
C LYS A 11 -46.88 84.81 -26.43
N CYS A 12 -46.02 85.26 -25.51
CA CYS A 12 -45.99 84.76 -24.13
C CYS A 12 -47.33 85.08 -23.47
N LEU A 13 -47.90 84.15 -22.70
CA LEU A 13 -48.67 84.45 -21.48
C LEU A 13 -48.98 83.12 -20.73
N TRP A 14 -48.53 83.04 -19.47
CA TRP A 14 -49.02 82.26 -18.30
C TRP A 14 -48.82 80.73 -18.31
N ALA A 15 -47.87 80.20 -17.52
CA ALA A 15 -47.94 79.89 -16.08
C ALA A 15 -48.70 78.58 -15.79
N ILE A 16 -47.99 77.58 -15.23
CA ILE A 16 -48.37 76.76 -14.08
C ILE A 16 -47.18 75.86 -13.71
N VAL A 17 -46.74 76.01 -12.46
CA VAL A 17 -45.84 75.11 -11.75
C VAL A 17 -46.61 73.83 -11.42
N ALA A 18 -46.08 72.67 -11.82
CA ALA A 18 -46.42 71.38 -11.22
C ALA A 18 -45.17 70.51 -11.23
N GLY A 19 -44.46 70.51 -10.10
CA GLY A 19 -43.35 69.62 -9.84
C GLY A 19 -43.85 68.19 -9.79
N ALA A 20 -43.44 67.38 -10.77
CA ALA A 20 -43.47 65.94 -10.62
C ALA A 20 -42.29 65.54 -9.73
N LEU A 21 -42.59 65.23 -8.45
CA LEU A 21 -41.71 64.39 -7.64
C LEU A 21 -41.55 63.06 -8.38
N LEU A 22 -40.41 62.88 -9.03
CA LEU A 22 -39.89 61.56 -9.34
C LEU A 22 -39.48 60.94 -8.00
N ILE A 23 -40.40 60.21 -7.39
CA ILE A 23 -40.07 59.26 -6.32
C ILE A 23 -39.20 58.22 -7.02
N THR A 24 -37.88 58.37 -6.89
CA THR A 24 -36.95 57.27 -7.11
C THR A 24 -37.39 56.17 -6.16
N GLY A 25 -38.06 55.14 -6.68
CA GLY A 25 -38.25 53.90 -5.97
C GLY A 25 -36.85 53.37 -5.63
N CYS A 26 -36.45 53.53 -4.37
CA CYS A 26 -35.42 52.68 -3.79
C CYS A 26 -35.99 51.27 -3.83
N ASP A 27 -35.71 50.53 -4.90
CA ASP A 27 -35.87 49.08 -4.90
C ASP A 27 -35.06 48.57 -3.71
N SER A 28 -35.73 48.18 -2.62
CA SER A 28 -35.16 47.36 -1.57
C SER A 28 -34.83 46.02 -2.21
N ARG A 29 -33.64 45.95 -2.82
CA ARG A 29 -33.23 44.86 -3.68
C ARG A 29 -33.03 43.64 -2.81
N SER A 30 -33.99 42.71 -2.85
CA SER A 30 -33.92 41.52 -2.01
C SER A 30 -32.65 40.71 -2.29
N VAL A 31 -32.04 40.20 -1.21
CA VAL A 31 -30.92 39.25 -1.28
C VAL A 31 -31.38 37.82 -1.56
N SER A 32 -32.67 37.59 -1.77
CA SER A 32 -33.16 36.29 -2.20
C SER A 32 -32.48 35.87 -3.52
N GLY A 33 -32.07 34.61 -3.59
CA GLY A 33 -31.46 34.07 -4.79
C GLY A 33 -30.53 32.91 -4.55
N VAL A 34 -29.93 32.48 -5.65
CA VAL A 34 -28.90 31.46 -5.71
C VAL A 34 -27.57 32.14 -6.02
N TYR A 35 -26.56 31.81 -5.24
CA TYR A 35 -25.23 32.36 -5.35
C TYR A 35 -24.20 31.24 -5.37
N VAL A 36 -23.19 31.37 -6.22
CA VAL A 36 -22.14 30.37 -6.40
C VAL A 36 -20.80 31.02 -6.16
N SER A 37 -19.97 30.34 -5.39
CA SER A 37 -18.56 30.65 -5.24
C SER A 37 -17.76 29.44 -5.72
N HIS A 38 -16.68 29.66 -6.45
CA HIS A 38 -15.74 28.60 -6.77
C HIS A 38 -14.31 29.13 -6.80
N THR A 39 -13.38 28.25 -6.44
CA THR A 39 -11.94 28.43 -6.51
C THR A 39 -11.34 27.22 -7.22
N ASP A 40 -10.01 27.17 -7.34
CA ASP A 40 -9.32 26.03 -7.96
C ASP A 40 -9.53 24.70 -7.20
N ASN A 41 -9.95 24.74 -5.94
CA ASN A 41 -10.11 23.57 -5.09
C ASN A 41 -11.44 23.50 -4.33
N GLN A 42 -12.38 24.40 -4.57
CA GLN A 42 -13.66 24.42 -3.86
C GLN A 42 -14.78 24.97 -4.74
N ALA A 43 -15.99 24.47 -4.55
CA ALA A 43 -17.23 25.05 -5.04
C ALA A 43 -18.21 25.17 -3.87
N ALA A 44 -19.00 26.24 -3.83
CA ALA A 44 -20.04 26.46 -2.84
C ALA A 44 -21.27 27.09 -3.48
N LEU A 45 -22.44 26.65 -3.03
CA LEU A 45 -23.76 27.11 -3.46
C LEU A 45 -24.49 27.62 -2.23
N LEU A 46 -24.79 28.91 -2.22
CA LEU A 46 -25.61 29.56 -1.21
C LEU A 46 -26.97 29.89 -1.82
N GLN A 47 -28.03 29.29 -1.30
CA GLN A 47 -29.41 29.57 -1.71
C GLN A 47 -30.16 30.15 -0.53
N ILE A 48 -30.59 31.40 -0.62
CA ILE A 48 -31.25 32.12 0.46
C ILE A 48 -32.58 32.73 0.01
N THR A 49 -33.52 32.81 0.94
CA THR A 49 -34.80 33.50 0.78
C THR A 49 -34.92 34.51 1.92
N GLU A 50 -35.02 35.78 1.56
CA GLU A 50 -35.19 36.89 2.49
C GLU A 50 -36.67 37.10 2.80
N THR A 51 -36.98 37.32 4.07
CA THR A 51 -38.30 37.68 4.58
C THR A 51 -38.46 39.21 4.65
N PRO A 52 -39.70 39.75 4.71
CA PRO A 52 -39.94 41.19 4.72
C PRO A 52 -39.28 41.97 5.87
N ASP A 53 -38.88 41.30 6.95
CA ASP A 53 -38.16 41.86 8.10
C ASP A 53 -36.63 41.84 7.92
N HIS A 54 -36.14 41.69 6.69
CA HIS A 54 -34.71 41.63 6.32
C HIS A 54 -33.92 40.48 6.98
N ARG A 55 -34.62 39.45 7.45
CA ARG A 55 -34.03 38.17 7.84
C ARG A 55 -33.99 37.25 6.63
N PHE A 56 -33.16 36.22 6.65
CA PHE A 56 -33.18 35.20 5.61
C PHE A 56 -32.93 33.82 6.18
N THR A 57 -33.41 32.82 5.44
CA THR A 57 -33.13 31.39 5.65
C THR A 57 -32.71 30.76 4.33
N GLY A 58 -31.93 29.69 4.40
CA GLY A 58 -31.43 29.05 3.19
C GLY A 58 -30.61 27.79 3.43
N THR A 59 -29.92 27.37 2.39
CA THR A 59 -28.97 26.25 2.41
C THR A 59 -27.62 26.68 1.84
N LEU A 60 -26.56 26.09 2.40
CA LEU A 60 -25.20 26.17 1.90
C LEU A 60 -24.75 24.76 1.56
N ARG A 61 -24.50 24.49 0.28
CA ARG A 61 -23.81 23.27 -0.19
C ARG A 61 -22.37 23.64 -0.52
N HIS A 62 -21.42 22.77 -0.23
CA HIS A 62 -20.04 22.95 -0.63
C HIS A 62 -19.42 21.62 -1.03
N THR A 63 -18.44 21.71 -1.91
CA THR A 63 -17.59 20.61 -2.34
C THR A 63 -16.16 21.10 -2.39
N THR A 64 -15.23 20.35 -1.81
CA THR A 64 -13.79 20.67 -1.77
C THR A 64 -13.01 19.52 -2.39
N LEU A 65 -12.07 19.87 -3.27
CA LEU A 65 -11.06 18.96 -3.80
C LEU A 65 -9.92 18.85 -2.78
N ASN A 66 -9.76 17.65 -2.22
CA ASN A 66 -8.67 17.32 -1.32
C ASN A 66 -7.36 17.14 -2.10
N ASN A 67 -6.23 17.26 -1.40
CA ASN A 67 -4.89 17.05 -1.98
C ASN A 67 -4.66 15.63 -2.52
N ASP A 68 -5.53 14.67 -2.17
CA ASP A 68 -5.50 13.31 -2.72
C ASP A 68 -6.34 13.11 -3.98
N GLY A 69 -6.95 14.19 -4.49
CA GLY A 69 -7.81 14.16 -5.66
C GLY A 69 -9.25 13.75 -5.38
N THR A 70 -9.60 13.44 -4.13
CA THR A 70 -10.98 13.11 -3.75
C THR A 70 -11.81 14.37 -3.51
N LEU A 71 -13.12 14.26 -3.71
CA LEU A 71 -14.06 15.32 -3.36
C LEU A 71 -14.69 15.04 -2.00
N SER A 72 -14.65 16.02 -1.11
CA SER A 72 -15.46 16.05 0.11
C SER A 72 -16.62 17.01 -0.11
N SER A 73 -17.84 16.61 0.22
CA SER A 73 -19.02 17.48 0.10
C SER A 73 -19.77 17.56 1.41
N GLY A 74 -20.44 18.67 1.62
CA GLY A 74 -21.33 18.86 2.76
C GLY A 74 -22.39 19.90 2.48
N ASP A 75 -23.47 19.80 3.24
CA ASP A 75 -24.58 20.74 3.22
C ASP A 75 -24.91 21.20 4.65
N ALA A 76 -25.42 22.42 4.75
CA ALA A 76 -25.85 22.99 6.00
C ALA A 76 -26.98 23.99 5.78
N ASN A 77 -27.85 24.13 6.78
CA ASN A 77 -28.84 25.20 6.80
C ASN A 77 -28.16 26.51 7.18
N VAL A 78 -28.61 27.60 6.58
CA VAL A 78 -28.14 28.94 6.92
C VAL A 78 -29.30 29.83 7.34
N SER A 79 -29.01 30.76 8.24
CA SER A 79 -29.93 31.82 8.62
C SER A 79 -29.17 33.11 8.86
N GLY A 80 -29.83 34.25 8.74
CA GLY A 80 -29.14 35.52 8.92
C GLY A 80 -30.03 36.74 8.75
N SER A 81 -29.38 37.89 8.61
CA SER A 81 -30.04 39.18 8.36
C SER A 81 -29.17 40.08 7.50
N VAL A 82 -29.81 41.04 6.83
CA VAL A 82 -29.18 42.08 6.02
C VAL A 82 -29.55 43.44 6.57
N ASP A 83 -28.58 44.34 6.70
CA ASP A 83 -28.78 45.72 7.14
C ASP A 83 -27.89 46.69 6.36
N GLY A 84 -28.50 47.62 5.61
CA GLY A 84 -27.78 48.69 4.91
C GLY A 84 -26.69 48.26 3.92
N GLY A 85 -26.70 46.99 3.48
CA GLY A 85 -25.66 46.38 2.62
C GLY A 85 -24.68 45.47 3.37
N SER A 86 -24.74 45.41 4.69
CA SER A 86 -24.03 44.41 5.50
C SER A 86 -24.87 43.14 5.63
N ILE A 87 -24.24 41.97 5.63
CA ILE A 87 -24.90 40.68 5.83
C ILE A 87 -24.27 39.94 7.02
N THR A 88 -25.09 39.32 7.84
CA THR A 88 -24.65 38.35 8.85
C THR A 88 -25.29 37.01 8.52
N LEU A 89 -24.48 35.96 8.41
CA LEU A 89 -24.90 34.61 8.07
C LEU A 89 -24.42 33.63 9.15
N THR A 90 -25.33 32.79 9.63
CA THR A 90 -25.06 31.71 10.58
C THR A 90 -25.23 30.38 9.87
N VAL A 91 -24.16 29.58 9.80
CA VAL A 91 -24.21 28.19 9.31
C VAL A 91 -24.55 27.29 10.48
N LEU A 92 -25.69 26.59 10.41
CA LEU A 92 -26.21 25.73 11.47
C LEU A 92 -25.69 24.30 11.29
N ALA A 93 -25.02 23.75 12.31
CA ALA A 93 -24.68 22.33 12.33
C ALA A 93 -25.92 21.49 12.67
N ALA A 94 -26.14 20.38 11.95
CA ALA A 94 -27.38 19.60 11.98
C ALA A 94 -27.78 19.00 13.34
N ILE A 95 -26.92 19.04 14.38
CA ILE A 95 -27.11 18.31 15.64
C ILE A 95 -26.98 19.19 16.90
N LEU A 96 -26.36 20.38 16.81
CA LEU A 96 -26.20 21.31 17.94
C LEU A 96 -26.36 22.76 17.46
N PRO A 97 -26.97 23.66 18.25
CA PRO A 97 -27.16 25.07 17.90
C PRO A 97 -25.86 25.89 18.06
N ILE A 98 -24.70 25.29 17.80
CA ILE A 98 -23.41 25.97 17.73
C ILE A 98 -23.18 26.29 16.25
N GLY A 99 -23.78 27.40 15.81
CA GLY A 99 -23.60 27.89 14.45
C GLY A 99 -22.27 28.63 14.29
N LYS A 100 -21.66 28.56 13.11
CA LYS A 100 -20.55 29.45 12.75
C LYS A 100 -21.12 30.72 12.14
N ASN A 101 -20.77 31.86 12.73
CA ASN A 101 -21.22 33.17 12.25
C ASN A 101 -20.18 33.75 11.28
N PHE A 102 -20.67 34.26 10.17
CA PHE A 102 -19.90 34.93 9.12
C PHE A 102 -20.54 36.30 8.90
N SER A 103 -19.70 37.34 8.85
CA SER A 103 -20.11 38.70 8.49
C SER A 103 -19.65 38.99 7.07
N GLY A 104 -20.33 39.88 6.37
CA GLY A 104 -20.00 40.19 4.99
C GLY A 104 -20.69 41.42 4.46
N ALA A 105 -20.61 41.61 3.14
CA ALA A 105 -21.31 42.66 2.42
C ALA A 105 -22.11 42.09 1.25
N VAL A 106 -23.28 42.66 1.02
CA VAL A 106 -24.07 42.46 -0.20
C VAL A 106 -23.53 43.42 -1.25
N THR A 107 -23.04 42.88 -2.36
CA THR A 107 -22.50 43.68 -3.47
C THR A 107 -23.49 43.71 -4.63
N ARG A 108 -23.17 44.49 -5.67
CA ARG A 108 -24.02 44.56 -6.87
C ARG A 108 -24.15 43.20 -7.57
N ASP A 109 -23.09 42.40 -7.50
CA ASP A 109 -22.89 41.19 -8.30
C ASP A 109 -23.00 39.90 -7.45
N GLY A 110 -23.10 40.03 -6.12
CA GLY A 110 -23.11 38.87 -5.24
C GLY A 110 -23.13 39.19 -3.74
N ILE A 111 -22.55 38.27 -2.97
CA ILE A 111 -22.37 38.37 -1.53
C ILE A 111 -20.90 38.07 -1.23
N ASP A 112 -20.23 38.98 -0.52
CA ASP A 112 -18.89 38.77 0.01
C ASP A 112 -18.98 38.35 1.46
N LEU A 113 -18.49 37.16 1.80
CA LEU A 113 -18.44 36.67 3.18
C LEU A 113 -17.00 36.68 3.70
N ASN A 114 -16.81 37.17 4.92
CA ASN A 114 -15.52 37.21 5.60
C ASN A 114 -15.33 35.92 6.41
N PHE A 115 -14.21 35.25 6.16
CA PHE A 115 -13.76 34.05 6.85
C PHE A 115 -12.51 34.37 7.66
N ALA A 116 -12.51 33.97 8.93
CA ALA A 116 -11.30 34.03 9.74
C ALA A 116 -10.30 32.97 9.27
N ASN A 117 -9.10 33.40 8.88
CA ASN A 117 -7.97 32.56 8.52
C ASN A 117 -6.76 32.94 9.37
N GLY A 118 -6.74 32.46 10.62
CA GLY A 118 -5.72 32.86 11.61
C GLY A 118 -5.81 34.34 11.93
N ASN A 119 -4.72 35.09 11.67
CA ASN A 119 -4.66 36.55 11.87
C ASN A 119 -5.12 37.36 10.64
N GLN A 120 -5.61 36.69 9.59
CA GLN A 120 -6.05 37.33 8.36
C GLN A 120 -7.54 37.04 8.12
N THR A 121 -8.22 38.01 7.51
CA THR A 121 -9.59 37.83 7.03
C THR A 121 -9.53 37.47 5.55
N ALA A 122 -9.97 36.27 5.19
CA ALA A 122 -10.18 35.90 3.80
C ALA A 122 -11.60 36.32 3.38
N VAL A 123 -11.75 36.82 2.16
CA VAL A 123 -13.08 37.15 1.59
C VAL A 123 -13.42 36.09 0.56
N GLN A 124 -14.59 35.47 0.71
CA GLN A 124 -15.14 34.58 -0.32
C GLN A 124 -16.29 35.29 -1.02
N HIS A 125 -16.14 35.49 -2.33
CA HIS A 125 -17.18 36.06 -3.17
C HIS A 125 -18.14 34.97 -3.66
N PHE A 126 -19.43 35.18 -3.45
CA PHE A 126 -20.54 34.39 -3.97
C PHE A 126 -21.28 35.20 -5.03
N ALA A 127 -21.01 34.94 -6.31
CA ALA A 127 -21.67 35.62 -7.42
C ALA A 127 -23.10 35.09 -7.60
N ARG A 128 -24.04 35.95 -8.03
CA ARG A 128 -25.39 35.46 -8.40
C ARG A 128 -25.28 34.45 -9.55
N GLY A 129 -25.97 33.33 -9.43
CA GLY A 129 -25.90 32.25 -10.41
C GLY A 129 -27.09 31.29 -10.35
N ARG A 130 -26.89 30.09 -10.88
CA ARG A 130 -27.86 28.99 -10.91
C ARG A 130 -27.27 27.75 -10.24
N PRO A 131 -28.11 26.81 -9.77
CA PRO A 131 -27.60 25.52 -9.27
C PRO A 131 -26.71 24.79 -10.30
N SER A 132 -26.97 24.94 -11.60
CA SER A 132 -26.14 24.37 -12.68
C SER A 132 -24.70 24.88 -12.70
N ASP A 133 -24.46 26.10 -12.21
CA ASP A 133 -23.11 26.69 -12.20
C ASP A 133 -22.27 26.04 -11.10
N PHE A 134 -22.88 25.73 -9.95
CA PHE A 134 -22.26 24.91 -8.90
C PHE A 134 -21.96 23.49 -9.40
N GLU A 135 -22.93 22.82 -10.05
CA GLU A 135 -22.71 21.47 -10.58
C GLU A 135 -21.61 21.45 -11.65
N SER A 136 -21.49 22.52 -12.45
CA SER A 136 -20.41 22.69 -13.43
C SER A 136 -19.04 22.84 -12.75
N ALA A 137 -18.96 23.64 -11.68
CA ALA A 137 -17.74 23.79 -10.88
C ALA A 137 -17.36 22.46 -10.20
N VAL A 138 -18.32 21.70 -9.65
CA VAL A 138 -18.09 20.35 -9.10
C VAL A 138 -17.58 19.39 -10.17
N ALA A 139 -18.14 19.42 -11.38
CA ALA A 139 -17.66 18.60 -12.49
C ALA A 139 -16.21 18.94 -12.87
N GLN A 140 -15.83 20.22 -12.84
CA GLN A 140 -14.44 20.65 -13.04
C GLN A 140 -13.51 20.15 -11.93
N LEU A 141 -13.89 20.27 -10.66
CA LEU A 141 -13.11 19.74 -9.54
C LEU A 141 -12.91 18.22 -9.66
N ASN A 142 -13.96 17.49 -10.07
CA ASN A 142 -13.84 16.06 -10.35
C ASN A 142 -12.87 15.78 -11.49
N GLN A 143 -12.95 16.53 -12.59
CA GLN A 143 -12.04 16.38 -13.73
C GLN A 143 -10.57 16.61 -13.35
N ILE A 144 -10.30 17.57 -12.45
CA ILE A 144 -8.96 17.82 -11.89
C ILE A 144 -8.52 16.68 -10.96
N GLY A 145 -9.44 16.14 -10.15
CA GLY A 145 -9.15 15.07 -9.19
C GLY A 145 -8.83 13.71 -9.81
N GLN A 146 -9.48 13.36 -10.94
CA GLN A 146 -9.30 12.06 -11.61
C GLN A 146 -7.82 11.68 -11.88
N PRO A 147 -6.98 12.51 -12.52
CA PRO A 147 -5.58 12.18 -12.74
C PRO A 147 -4.78 12.01 -11.44
N ILE A 148 -5.10 12.77 -10.38
CA ILE A 148 -4.43 12.66 -9.08
C ILE A 148 -4.74 11.31 -8.43
N VAL A 149 -6.00 10.90 -8.44
CA VAL A 149 -6.44 9.59 -7.92
C VAL A 149 -5.81 8.45 -8.73
N ALA A 150 -5.77 8.56 -10.06
CA ALA A 150 -5.16 7.57 -10.93
C ALA A 150 -3.65 7.43 -10.66
N ALA A 151 -2.92 8.55 -10.56
CA ALA A 151 -1.49 8.56 -10.25
C ALA A 151 -1.21 7.96 -8.87
N ARG A 152 -2.01 8.28 -7.86
CA ARG A 152 -1.86 7.70 -6.50
C ARG A 152 -2.09 6.19 -6.51
N ARG A 153 -3.15 5.71 -7.17
CA ARG A 153 -3.42 4.27 -7.28
C ARG A 153 -2.28 3.54 -7.98
N HIS A 154 -1.73 4.13 -9.04
CA HIS A 154 -0.57 3.57 -9.72
C HIS A 154 0.65 3.52 -8.79
N GLY A 155 0.96 4.59 -8.06
CA GLY A 155 2.06 4.60 -7.09
C GLY A 155 1.89 3.54 -5.99
N GLN A 156 0.67 3.38 -5.45
CA GLN A 156 0.38 2.34 -4.46
C GLN A 156 0.58 0.92 -5.00
N GLN A 157 0.22 0.68 -6.27
CA GLN A 157 0.46 -0.59 -6.94
C GLN A 157 1.96 -0.86 -7.10
N VAL A 158 2.72 0.14 -7.55
CA VAL A 158 4.19 0.05 -7.67
C VAL A 158 4.83 -0.24 -6.32
N ASP A 159 4.44 0.46 -5.25
CA ASP A 159 4.94 0.21 -3.89
C ASP A 159 4.63 -1.20 -3.38
N GLN A 160 3.45 -1.72 -3.68
CA GLN A 160 3.07 -3.09 -3.33
C GLN A 160 3.94 -4.11 -4.07
N LEU A 161 4.15 -3.91 -5.38
CA LEU A 161 5.02 -4.75 -6.20
C LEU A 161 6.48 -4.70 -5.70
N ASN A 162 6.99 -3.51 -5.38
CA ASN A 162 8.31 -3.30 -4.79
C ASN A 162 8.50 -4.12 -3.50
N ARG A 163 7.51 -4.09 -2.60
CA ARG A 163 7.54 -4.89 -1.37
C ARG A 163 7.57 -6.39 -1.66
N GLN A 164 6.76 -6.87 -2.60
CA GLN A 164 6.72 -8.30 -2.96
C GLN A 164 8.05 -8.78 -3.56
N VAL A 165 8.65 -7.99 -4.46
CA VAL A 165 9.98 -8.26 -5.04
C VAL A 165 11.05 -8.26 -3.96
N GLY A 166 11.03 -7.26 -3.07
CA GLY A 166 11.98 -7.15 -1.97
C GLY A 166 11.92 -8.32 -0.99
N VAL A 167 10.71 -8.76 -0.62
CA VAL A 167 10.51 -9.95 0.23
C VAL A 167 11.05 -11.20 -0.44
N LEU A 168 10.78 -11.40 -1.74
CA LEU A 168 11.31 -12.54 -2.48
C LEU A 168 12.84 -12.53 -2.53
N ALA A 169 13.46 -11.38 -2.85
CA ALA A 169 14.92 -11.27 -2.86
C ALA A 169 15.52 -11.58 -1.48
N SER A 170 14.89 -11.12 -0.39
CA SER A 170 15.30 -11.43 0.98
C SER A 170 15.19 -12.93 1.32
N ASP A 171 14.08 -13.56 0.94
CA ASP A 171 13.87 -15.00 1.16
C ASP A 171 14.88 -15.85 0.38
N ILE A 172 15.18 -15.48 -0.86
CA ILE A 172 16.21 -16.13 -1.67
C ILE A 172 17.58 -16.00 -0.99
N ASN A 173 17.96 -14.80 -0.56
CA ASN A 173 19.23 -14.58 0.13
C ASN A 173 19.33 -15.39 1.44
N ARG A 174 18.22 -15.52 2.18
CA ARG A 174 18.17 -16.35 3.38
C ARG A 174 18.36 -17.83 3.05
N PHE A 175 17.74 -18.31 1.97
CA PHE A 175 17.95 -19.67 1.48
C PHE A 175 19.40 -19.92 1.09
N VAL A 176 20.01 -19.02 0.32
CA VAL A 176 21.44 -19.13 -0.06
C VAL A 176 22.34 -19.18 1.17
N ALA A 177 22.12 -18.32 2.16
CA ALA A 177 22.89 -18.32 3.40
C ALA A 177 22.69 -19.63 4.22
N SER A 178 21.46 -20.18 4.23
CA SER A 178 21.18 -21.47 4.86
C SER A 178 21.85 -22.62 4.11
N ALA A 179 21.84 -22.59 2.78
CA ALA A 179 22.45 -23.60 1.92
C ALA A 179 23.95 -23.73 2.21
N ASP A 180 24.67 -22.62 2.37
CA ASP A 180 26.08 -22.64 2.77
C ASP A 180 26.32 -23.36 4.10
N GLN A 181 25.41 -23.18 5.07
CA GLN A 181 25.48 -23.91 6.34
C GLN A 181 25.18 -25.40 6.16
N HIS A 182 24.18 -25.74 5.32
CA HIS A 182 23.84 -27.13 5.02
C HIS A 182 25.00 -27.85 4.32
N ILE A 183 25.62 -27.25 3.31
CA ILE A 183 26.78 -27.81 2.60
C ILE A 183 27.89 -28.18 3.60
N LYS A 184 28.20 -27.29 4.55
CA LYS A 184 29.19 -27.55 5.62
C LYS A 184 28.77 -28.65 6.60
N ARG A 185 27.47 -28.82 6.86
CA ARG A 185 26.96 -29.89 7.72
C ARG A 185 26.94 -31.23 6.99
N LEU A 186 26.60 -31.24 5.71
CA LEU A 186 26.56 -32.44 4.87
C LEU A 186 27.94 -33.06 4.70
N SER A 187 28.99 -32.24 4.54
CA SER A 187 30.37 -32.76 4.52
C SER A 187 30.76 -33.42 5.85
N LYS A 188 30.30 -32.90 6.99
CA LYS A 188 30.48 -33.53 8.30
C LYS A 188 29.67 -34.82 8.44
N ALA A 189 28.44 -34.86 7.93
CA ALA A 189 27.60 -36.06 7.92
C ALA A 189 28.27 -37.19 7.13
N LYS A 190 28.83 -36.88 5.95
CA LYS A 190 29.64 -37.83 5.18
C LYS A 190 30.76 -38.45 6.03
N ALA A 191 31.58 -37.61 6.66
CA ALA A 191 32.69 -38.06 7.51
C ALA A 191 32.21 -38.86 8.73
N TYR A 192 31.04 -38.53 9.27
CA TYR A 192 30.42 -39.26 10.38
C TYR A 192 30.08 -40.71 9.98
N TYR A 193 29.41 -40.92 8.84
CA TYR A 193 29.07 -42.27 8.36
C TYR A 193 30.32 -43.11 8.05
N GLU A 194 31.31 -42.53 7.38
CA GLU A 194 32.58 -43.20 7.09
C GLU A 194 33.31 -43.63 8.38
N ARG A 195 33.32 -42.75 9.39
CA ARG A 195 33.92 -43.05 10.70
C ARG A 195 33.15 -44.11 11.47
N ALA A 196 31.81 -44.11 11.40
CA ALA A 196 30.98 -45.09 12.10
C ALA A 196 31.33 -46.53 11.66
N VAL A 197 31.52 -46.77 10.36
CA VAL A 197 31.96 -48.08 9.84
C VAL A 197 33.29 -48.51 10.48
N ILE A 198 34.27 -47.62 10.55
CA ILE A 198 35.59 -47.91 11.11
C ILE A 198 35.50 -48.27 12.60
N VAL A 199 34.73 -47.48 13.36
CA VAL A 199 34.55 -47.67 14.80
C VAL A 199 33.83 -48.99 15.10
N GLU A 200 32.73 -49.26 14.42
CA GLU A 200 31.93 -50.48 14.62
C GLU A 200 32.71 -51.74 14.19
N GLN A 201 33.49 -51.66 13.11
CA GLN A 201 34.37 -52.76 12.71
C GLN A 201 35.46 -53.04 13.75
N ALA A 202 36.04 -52.00 14.35
CA ALA A 202 37.04 -52.15 15.41
C ALA A 202 36.44 -52.80 16.67
N LYS A 203 35.23 -52.37 17.07
CA LYS A 203 34.46 -52.98 18.18
C LYS A 203 34.18 -54.46 17.93
N LEU A 204 33.67 -54.82 16.75
CA LEU A 204 33.43 -56.22 16.37
C LEU A 204 34.70 -57.05 16.48
N THR A 205 35.80 -56.56 15.92
CA THR A 205 37.10 -57.26 15.95
C THR A 205 37.59 -57.48 17.38
N GLN A 206 37.41 -56.48 18.26
CA GLN A 206 37.77 -56.59 19.68
C GLN A 206 36.89 -57.60 20.41
N ALA A 207 35.57 -57.56 20.20
CA ALA A 207 34.64 -58.50 20.80
C ALA A 207 34.98 -59.95 20.38
N GLN A 208 35.30 -60.18 19.10
CA GLN A 208 35.67 -61.51 18.58
C GLN A 208 36.93 -62.04 19.26
N ARG A 209 37.95 -61.19 19.44
CA ARG A 209 39.19 -61.57 20.16
C ARG A 209 38.92 -61.92 21.62
N LEU A 210 38.08 -61.15 22.30
CA LEU A 210 37.71 -61.40 23.70
C LEU A 210 36.94 -62.72 23.83
N LYS A 211 35.97 -62.99 22.94
CA LYS A 211 35.22 -64.26 22.92
C LYS A 211 36.15 -65.46 22.68
N ALA A 212 37.13 -65.33 21.79
CA ALA A 212 38.10 -66.38 21.49
C ALA A 212 39.05 -66.72 22.66
N SER A 213 39.22 -65.84 23.65
CA SER A 213 40.09 -66.09 24.80
C SER A 213 39.55 -67.13 25.78
N GLY A 214 38.24 -67.44 25.74
CA GLY A 214 37.60 -68.50 26.54
C GLY A 214 37.40 -68.20 28.04
N ASN A 215 37.86 -67.05 28.55
CA ASN A 215 37.65 -66.64 29.95
C ASN A 215 36.27 -65.96 30.11
N SER A 216 35.53 -66.30 31.17
CA SER A 216 34.20 -65.75 31.48
C SER A 216 34.17 -64.22 31.61
N ILE A 217 35.23 -63.60 32.16
CA ILE A 217 35.34 -62.13 32.24
C ILE A 217 35.44 -61.52 30.84
N ALA A 218 36.23 -62.12 29.95
CA ALA A 218 36.40 -61.65 28.58
C ALA A 218 35.11 -61.83 27.76
N GLN A 219 34.36 -62.90 28.00
CA GLN A 219 33.04 -63.10 27.40
C GLN A 219 32.04 -62.03 27.85
N GLY A 220 32.00 -61.68 29.14
CA GLY A 220 31.18 -60.58 29.66
C GLY A 220 31.55 -59.22 29.04
N GLN A 221 32.85 -58.95 28.86
CA GLN A 221 33.31 -57.74 28.17
C GLN A 221 32.91 -57.72 26.68
N ALA A 222 32.96 -58.86 25.99
CA ALA A 222 32.50 -58.96 24.61
C ALA A 222 31.00 -58.65 24.47
N ALA A 223 30.17 -59.18 25.38
CA ALA A 223 28.73 -58.91 25.40
C ALA A 223 28.42 -57.41 25.61
N MET A 224 29.16 -56.74 26.50
CA MET A 224 29.01 -55.29 26.70
C MET A 224 29.37 -54.47 25.45
N ILE A 225 30.40 -54.88 24.70
CA ILE A 225 30.76 -54.22 23.43
C ILE A 225 29.63 -54.38 22.40
N VAL A 226 29.07 -55.60 22.26
CA VAL A 226 27.94 -55.86 21.34
C VAL A 226 26.71 -55.04 21.75
N ALA A 227 26.40 -54.95 23.04
CA ALA A 227 25.32 -54.09 23.53
C ALA A 227 25.55 -52.61 23.19
N GLN A 228 26.79 -52.12 23.29
CA GLN A 228 27.13 -50.74 22.90
C GLN A 228 26.94 -50.52 21.39
N MET A 229 27.26 -51.50 20.54
CA MET A 229 27.01 -51.43 19.10
C MET A 229 25.50 -51.27 18.78
N GLY A 230 24.62 -51.91 19.56
CA GLY A 230 23.17 -51.71 19.47
C GLY A 230 22.71 -50.27 19.80
N GLY A 231 23.38 -49.62 20.76
CA GLY A 231 23.18 -48.20 21.05
C GLY A 231 23.60 -47.29 19.89
N ASP A 232 24.79 -47.54 19.32
CA ASP A 232 25.31 -46.78 18.18
C ASP A 232 24.41 -46.92 16.93
N LYS A 233 23.85 -48.12 16.70
CA LYS A 233 22.83 -48.35 15.65
C LYS A 233 21.62 -47.43 15.79
N SER A 234 21.13 -47.22 17.00
CA SER A 234 20.00 -46.32 17.27
C SER A 234 20.36 -44.86 16.99
N GLN A 235 21.57 -44.42 17.36
CA GLN A 235 22.05 -43.06 17.08
C GLN A 235 22.22 -42.81 15.57
N LEU A 236 22.74 -43.80 14.83
CA LEU A 236 22.84 -43.75 13.37
C LEU A 236 21.47 -43.62 12.70
N SER A 237 20.46 -44.36 13.17
CA SER A 237 19.09 -44.23 12.66
C SER A 237 18.53 -42.81 12.86
N MET A 238 18.80 -42.17 14.01
CA MET A 238 18.38 -40.78 14.24
C MET A 238 19.11 -39.79 13.32
N ALA A 239 20.38 -40.05 13.01
CA ALA A 239 21.14 -39.25 12.06
C ALA A 239 20.61 -39.40 10.63
N ASP A 240 20.20 -40.62 10.24
CA ASP A 240 19.55 -40.91 8.96
C ASP A 240 18.26 -40.10 8.80
N ASP A 241 17.38 -40.15 9.80
CA ASP A 241 16.12 -39.39 9.81
C ASP A 241 16.37 -37.86 9.76
N GLY A 242 17.43 -37.39 10.43
CA GLY A 242 17.82 -35.99 10.43
C GLY A 242 18.31 -35.52 9.06
N LEU A 243 19.04 -36.37 8.33
CA LEU A 243 19.48 -36.10 6.97
C LEU A 243 18.29 -36.02 6.01
N ASP A 244 17.37 -36.98 6.07
CA ASP A 244 16.18 -37.00 5.20
C ASP A 244 15.26 -35.81 5.45
N ARG A 245 15.01 -35.45 6.72
CA ARG A 245 14.25 -34.23 7.08
C ARG A 245 14.88 -32.98 6.48
N THR A 246 16.19 -32.80 6.67
CA THR A 246 16.92 -31.63 6.14
C THR A 246 16.85 -31.56 4.61
N HIS A 247 16.90 -32.71 3.93
CA HIS A 247 16.79 -32.78 2.47
C HIS A 247 15.40 -32.39 1.98
N ASN A 248 14.35 -32.95 2.60
CA ASN A 248 12.96 -32.67 2.23
C ASN A 248 12.59 -31.20 2.47
N ASP A 249 13.03 -30.62 3.59
CA ASP A 249 12.82 -29.21 3.91
C ASP A 249 13.48 -28.28 2.86
N ALA A 250 14.69 -28.63 2.43
CA ALA A 250 15.41 -27.88 1.39
C ALA A 250 14.66 -27.94 0.04
N ILE A 251 14.21 -29.12 -0.39
CA ILE A 251 13.44 -29.29 -1.64
C ILE A 251 12.12 -28.53 -1.58
N SER A 252 11.39 -28.61 -0.47
CA SER A 252 10.12 -27.87 -0.30
C SER A 252 10.33 -26.36 -0.43
N THR A 253 11.38 -25.84 0.23
CA THR A 253 11.73 -24.41 0.17
C THR A 253 12.12 -24.02 -1.25
N GLU A 254 12.94 -24.83 -1.92
CA GLU A 254 13.36 -24.61 -3.30
C GLU A 254 12.18 -24.56 -4.27
N ASN A 255 11.24 -25.50 -4.16
CA ASN A 255 10.03 -25.53 -4.99
C ASN A 255 9.18 -24.26 -4.80
N SER A 256 9.02 -23.80 -3.55
CA SER A 256 8.31 -22.56 -3.25
C SER A 256 9.01 -21.34 -3.87
N LEU A 257 10.33 -21.27 -3.75
CA LEU A 257 11.13 -20.18 -4.32
C LEU A 257 11.08 -20.20 -5.85
N ASN A 258 11.22 -21.36 -6.49
CA ASN A 258 11.13 -21.51 -7.95
C ASN A 258 9.78 -21.03 -8.49
N ALA A 259 8.67 -21.37 -7.82
CA ALA A 259 7.35 -20.90 -8.21
C ALA A 259 7.19 -19.38 -8.04
N ARG A 260 7.80 -18.79 -7.01
CA ARG A 260 7.78 -17.33 -6.82
C ARG A 260 8.69 -16.61 -7.79
N ILE A 261 9.87 -17.15 -8.10
CA ILE A 261 10.82 -16.61 -9.09
C ILE A 261 10.17 -16.60 -10.48
N SER A 262 9.46 -17.66 -10.86
CA SER A 262 8.81 -17.74 -12.17
C SER A 262 7.74 -16.66 -12.36
N ALA A 263 7.03 -16.27 -11.29
CA ALA A 263 6.04 -15.19 -11.33
C ALA A 263 6.63 -13.81 -11.67
N TRP A 264 7.95 -13.63 -11.53
CA TRP A 264 8.65 -12.38 -11.84
C TRP A 264 9.47 -12.44 -13.14
N ARG A 265 9.39 -13.58 -13.86
CA ARG A 265 9.91 -13.67 -15.23
C ARG A 265 9.08 -12.76 -16.14
N GLY A 266 9.74 -12.12 -17.10
CA GLY A 266 9.14 -11.07 -17.92
C GLY A 266 9.15 -9.68 -17.27
N THR A 267 8.80 -9.54 -15.99
CA THR A 267 8.78 -8.20 -15.34
C THR A 267 10.16 -7.76 -14.84
N CYS A 268 10.80 -8.54 -13.97
CA CYS A 268 12.09 -8.16 -13.36
C CYS A 268 13.28 -8.94 -13.92
N LEU A 269 13.09 -10.18 -14.40
CA LEU A 269 14.19 -11.10 -14.67
C LEU A 269 14.58 -11.21 -16.15
N ASP A 270 13.59 -11.25 -17.06
CA ASP A 270 13.83 -11.58 -18.48
C ASP A 270 13.39 -10.45 -19.46
N GLY A 271 12.99 -9.28 -18.93
CA GLY A 271 12.75 -8.07 -19.72
C GLY A 271 11.65 -8.13 -20.79
N GLY A 272 10.52 -8.80 -20.52
CA GLY A 272 9.44 -9.04 -21.49
C GLY A 272 8.02 -8.84 -20.97
N ALA A 273 7.20 -8.20 -21.81
CA ALA A 273 5.74 -7.99 -21.70
C ALA A 273 5.21 -6.84 -20.82
N VAL A 274 5.99 -5.77 -20.63
CA VAL A 274 5.46 -4.52 -20.01
C VAL A 274 4.76 -3.68 -21.08
N LYS A 275 3.49 -3.36 -20.88
CA LYS A 275 2.73 -2.42 -21.72
C LYS A 275 2.79 -1.01 -21.14
N ARG A 276 2.55 0.00 -21.99
CA ARG A 276 2.43 1.39 -21.54
C ARG A 276 1.24 1.51 -20.59
N GLY A 277 1.52 1.92 -19.34
CA GLY A 277 0.52 2.09 -18.28
C GLY A 277 0.50 0.98 -17.22
N ASP A 278 1.26 -0.10 -17.42
CA ASP A 278 1.38 -1.16 -16.42
C ASP A 278 2.13 -0.64 -15.18
N ALA A 279 1.64 -0.98 -13.99
CA ALA A 279 2.40 -0.81 -12.76
C ALA A 279 3.52 -1.85 -12.73
N ILE A 280 4.77 -1.38 -12.75
CA ILE A 280 5.96 -2.21 -12.66
C ILE A 280 6.72 -1.89 -11.38
N PRO A 281 7.37 -2.86 -10.73
CA PRO A 281 8.31 -2.55 -9.68
C PRO A 281 9.42 -1.63 -10.20
N ASP A 282 9.97 -0.83 -9.29
CA ASP A 282 11.13 -0.01 -9.55
C ASP A 282 12.36 -0.89 -9.91
N MET A 283 13.26 -0.30 -10.69
CA MET A 283 14.48 -0.97 -11.14
C MET A 283 15.39 -1.41 -9.97
N GLY A 284 15.33 -0.71 -8.82
CA GLY A 284 16.11 -1.07 -7.63
C GLY A 284 15.75 -2.45 -7.08
N PRO A 285 14.49 -2.67 -6.65
CA PRO A 285 13.99 -3.99 -6.25
C PRO A 285 14.21 -5.07 -7.32
N CYS A 286 13.92 -4.80 -8.60
CA CYS A 286 14.15 -5.80 -9.66
C CYS A 286 15.64 -6.18 -9.80
N LYS A 287 16.57 -5.21 -9.70
CA LYS A 287 18.01 -5.48 -9.72
C LYS A 287 18.45 -6.34 -8.53
N ALA A 288 17.94 -6.05 -7.34
CA ALA A 288 18.23 -6.84 -6.13
C ALA A 288 17.71 -8.28 -6.28
N LEU A 289 16.51 -8.46 -6.84
CA LEU A 289 15.96 -9.79 -7.13
C LEU A 289 16.81 -10.54 -8.17
N SER A 290 17.21 -9.89 -9.26
CA SER A 290 18.07 -10.51 -10.29
C SER A 290 19.40 -11.00 -9.71
N GLN A 291 20.03 -10.20 -8.85
CA GLN A 291 21.26 -10.60 -8.14
C GLN A 291 21.01 -11.80 -7.21
N ALA A 292 19.93 -11.78 -6.42
CA ALA A 292 19.57 -12.87 -5.53
C ALA A 292 19.32 -14.17 -6.31
N VAL A 293 18.61 -14.10 -7.44
CA VAL A 293 18.34 -15.25 -8.33
C VAL A 293 19.64 -15.78 -8.95
N ALA A 294 20.59 -14.92 -9.33
CA ALA A 294 21.88 -15.37 -9.82
C ALA A 294 22.66 -16.16 -8.75
N SER A 295 22.71 -15.66 -7.51
CA SER A 295 23.32 -16.38 -6.39
C SER A 295 22.61 -17.70 -6.11
N TYR A 296 21.29 -17.70 -6.11
CA TYR A 296 20.48 -18.90 -5.95
C TYR A 296 20.80 -19.98 -7.00
N ASN A 297 20.82 -19.60 -8.28
CA ASN A 297 21.13 -20.52 -9.38
C ASN A 297 22.57 -21.07 -9.29
N ALA A 298 23.51 -20.32 -8.71
CA ALA A 298 24.86 -20.80 -8.45
C ALA A 298 24.94 -21.75 -7.24
N THR A 299 24.13 -21.54 -6.20
CA THR A 299 24.17 -22.31 -4.96
C THR A 299 23.39 -23.63 -5.02
N VAL A 300 22.23 -23.65 -5.69
CA VAL A 300 21.36 -24.85 -5.73
C VAL A 300 22.08 -26.10 -6.25
N PRO A 301 22.83 -26.08 -7.37
CA PRO A 301 23.53 -27.27 -7.85
C PRO A 301 24.58 -27.79 -6.86
N VAL A 302 25.29 -26.90 -6.16
CA VAL A 302 26.29 -27.27 -5.14
C VAL A 302 25.62 -27.91 -3.93
N LEU A 303 24.47 -27.38 -3.52
CA LEU A 303 23.68 -27.96 -2.43
C LEU A 303 23.17 -29.36 -2.80
N HIS A 304 22.64 -29.55 -4.01
CA HIS A 304 22.19 -30.86 -4.51
C HIS A 304 23.32 -31.88 -4.54
N ASP A 305 24.50 -31.50 -5.04
CA ASP A 305 25.68 -32.36 -5.05
C ASP A 305 26.12 -32.77 -3.63
N ALA A 306 26.13 -31.82 -2.69
CA ALA A 306 26.44 -32.10 -1.29
C ALA A 306 25.45 -33.09 -0.66
N PHE A 307 24.15 -32.96 -0.95
CA PHE A 307 23.13 -33.91 -0.48
C PHE A 307 23.34 -35.29 -1.11
N SER A 308 23.53 -35.37 -2.42
CA SER A 308 23.79 -36.62 -3.13
C SER A 308 25.02 -37.34 -2.56
N THR A 309 26.11 -36.61 -2.33
CA THR A 309 27.34 -37.15 -1.72
C THR A 309 27.09 -37.69 -0.31
N ALA A 310 26.37 -36.96 0.54
CA ALA A 310 26.06 -37.40 1.89
C ALA A 310 25.14 -38.63 1.90
N GLN A 311 24.12 -38.67 1.05
CA GLN A 311 23.21 -39.81 0.91
C GLN A 311 23.93 -41.06 0.38
N ASN A 312 24.84 -40.91 -0.58
CA ASN A 312 25.66 -42.01 -1.07
C ASN A 312 26.57 -42.58 0.01
N ALA A 313 27.21 -41.72 0.81
CA ALA A 313 28.03 -42.15 1.93
C ALA A 313 27.22 -42.87 3.02
N ARG A 314 26.01 -42.38 3.33
CA ARG A 314 25.04 -43.06 4.20
C ARG A 314 24.73 -44.46 3.67
N THR A 315 24.27 -44.57 2.44
CA THR A 315 23.85 -45.86 1.84
C THR A 315 24.98 -46.87 1.85
N GLN A 316 26.19 -46.47 1.43
CA GLN A 316 27.37 -47.35 1.43
C GLN A 316 27.78 -47.77 2.86
N SER A 317 27.73 -46.83 3.81
CA SER A 317 28.11 -47.11 5.21
C SER A 317 27.09 -48.00 5.89
N ASN A 318 25.80 -47.76 5.70
CA ASN A 318 24.72 -48.58 6.27
C ASN A 318 24.76 -50.02 5.73
N ALA A 319 25.09 -50.22 4.45
CA ALA A 319 25.29 -51.56 3.91
C ALA A 319 26.44 -52.30 4.61
N ARG A 320 27.55 -51.62 4.91
CA ARG A 320 28.69 -52.21 5.65
C ARG A 320 28.35 -52.46 7.11
N LEU A 321 27.72 -51.49 7.76
CA LEU A 321 27.28 -51.59 9.16
C LEU A 321 26.28 -52.73 9.37
N ALA A 322 25.36 -52.95 8.42
CA ALA A 322 24.44 -54.08 8.48
C ALA A 322 25.16 -55.44 8.50
N LEU A 323 26.28 -55.59 7.78
CA LEU A 323 27.10 -56.80 7.82
C LEU A 323 27.85 -56.93 9.15
N ILE A 324 28.39 -55.82 9.67
CA ILE A 324 29.07 -55.76 10.97
C ILE A 324 28.12 -56.16 12.10
N TRP A 325 26.94 -55.54 12.16
CA TRP A 325 25.94 -55.81 13.20
C TRP A 325 25.40 -57.24 13.10
N ARG A 326 25.12 -57.76 11.90
CA ARG A 326 24.71 -59.17 11.75
C ARG A 326 25.78 -60.12 12.27
N SER A 327 27.06 -59.80 12.08
CA SER A 327 28.16 -60.60 12.61
C SER A 327 28.26 -60.51 14.14
N ALA A 328 27.94 -59.34 14.72
CA ALA A 328 27.88 -59.14 16.16
C ALA A 328 26.70 -59.88 16.80
N ASP A 329 25.52 -59.85 16.18
CA ASP A 329 24.31 -60.57 16.65
C ASP A 329 24.52 -62.10 16.67
N GLN A 330 25.34 -62.63 15.77
CA GLN A 330 25.74 -64.05 15.76
C GLN A 330 26.74 -64.42 16.88
N MET A 331 27.24 -63.43 17.63
CA MET A 331 28.13 -63.66 18.77
C MET A 331 27.40 -63.76 20.10
N GLU A 332 26.11 -63.44 20.17
CA GLU A 332 25.25 -63.82 21.30
C GLU A 332 25.02 -65.33 21.33
#